data_AF-A0A8T8K5J3-F1
#
_entry.id   AF-A0A8T8K5J3-F1
#
_cell.length_a   1.000
_cell.length_b   1.000
_cell.length_c   1.000
_cell.angle_alpha   90.00
_cell.angle_beta   90.00
_cell.angle_gamma   90.00
#
_symmetry.space_group_name_H-M   'P 1'
#
loop_
_entity.id
_entity.type
_entity.pdbx_description
1 polymer ?
#
loop_
_entity_poly.entity_id
_entity_poly.type
_entity_poly.pdbx_seq_one_letter_code
_entity_poly.pdbx_strand_id
1 'polypeptide(L)'
;MNQRNDFKKATFIIILIIFLSLSFSIAHQPRLASDSSSLENPIVVSNPEISQAFYGDLNGNPAYYKISSKEEFRLYVNLLVPDTPGSGEKLVSAEILDENQNILASLDGNNFDWEVFFEPFGGDSYLQGPEFNQTVPAGTYYIKVFNNENQGSYSLAIGDIETFPPDESLNAILLLPILKAGFFQVPVVEVFPQFLGIIIALGVFMVIYTLLIKSRKSDETLQVTLKVISSVNTLLRVGIIITAVIWIFSYSQNPRNILGGIATLLLLFIVILHWNLNSNFKSISPESLPLKKSTILMIFWWLFVFLRVVLI
;
A
#
# COMPACT_ATOMS: atom_id res chain seq x y z
N MET A 1 -33.89 12.64 -22.25
CA MET A 1 -32.57 13.32 -22.16
C MET A 1 -32.04 13.44 -20.72
N ASN A 2 -32.91 13.56 -19.69
CA ASN A 2 -32.51 13.69 -18.26
C ASN A 2 -31.75 12.50 -17.67
N GLN A 3 -32.26 11.26 -17.75
CA GLN A 3 -31.60 10.10 -17.10
C GLN A 3 -30.12 9.88 -17.50
N ARG A 4 -29.74 10.24 -18.74
CA ARG A 4 -28.36 10.07 -19.24
C ARG A 4 -27.42 11.13 -18.67
N ASN A 5 -27.92 12.32 -18.34
CA ASN A 5 -27.15 13.35 -17.65
C ASN A 5 -27.08 13.07 -16.15
N ASP A 6 -28.15 12.56 -15.56
CA ASP A 6 -28.19 12.19 -14.14
C ASP A 6 -27.20 11.05 -13.85
N PHE A 7 -27.12 10.05 -14.73
CA PHE A 7 -26.14 8.97 -14.61
C PHE A 7 -24.68 9.45 -14.74
N LYS A 8 -24.41 10.39 -15.66
CA LYS A 8 -23.06 10.97 -15.80
C LYS A 8 -22.67 11.82 -14.60
N LYS A 9 -23.61 12.62 -14.06
CA LYS A 9 -23.41 13.39 -12.84
C LYS A 9 -23.17 12.48 -11.65
N ALA A 10 -23.97 11.43 -11.48
CA ALA A 10 -23.78 10.44 -10.42
C ALA A 10 -22.42 9.72 -10.54
N THR A 11 -22.03 9.31 -11.75
CA THR A 11 -20.72 8.68 -11.99
C THR A 11 -19.57 9.65 -11.68
N PHE A 12 -19.68 10.91 -12.10
CA PHE A 12 -18.69 11.94 -11.81
C PHE A 12 -18.59 12.24 -10.32
N ILE A 13 -19.73 12.34 -9.62
CA ILE A 13 -19.78 12.54 -8.17
C ILE A 13 -19.20 11.33 -7.42
N ILE A 14 -19.47 10.11 -7.86
CA ILE A 14 -18.87 8.90 -7.25
C ILE A 14 -17.36 8.86 -7.48
N ILE A 15 -16.88 9.16 -8.70
CA ILE A 15 -15.44 9.25 -8.98
C ILE A 15 -14.81 10.38 -8.14
N LEU A 16 -15.47 11.53 -8.04
CA LEU A 16 -15.01 12.66 -7.26
C LEU A 16 -14.99 12.34 -5.76
N ILE A 17 -15.98 11.62 -5.23
CA ILE A 17 -16.01 11.14 -3.84
C ILE A 17 -14.90 10.11 -3.61
N ILE A 18 -14.66 9.18 -4.54
CA ILE A 18 -13.55 8.22 -4.47
C ILE A 18 -12.20 8.96 -4.47
N PHE A 19 -12.03 9.95 -5.35
CA PHE A 19 -10.81 10.77 -5.42
C PHE A 19 -10.64 11.70 -4.20
N LEU A 20 -11.73 12.23 -3.64
CA LEU A 20 -11.71 13.04 -2.42
C LEU A 20 -11.58 12.20 -1.15
N SER A 21 -11.93 10.90 -1.19
CA SER A 21 -11.67 9.96 -0.10
C SER A 21 -10.24 9.43 -0.10
N LEU A 22 -9.46 9.67 -1.16
CA LEU A 22 -8.01 9.52 -1.17
C LEU A 22 -7.34 10.73 -0.50
N SER A 23 -7.81 11.12 0.68
CA SER A 23 -7.09 12.06 1.54
C SER A 23 -5.81 11.36 1.98
N PHE A 24 -4.76 11.53 1.19
CA PHE A 24 -3.45 10.98 1.48
C PHE A 24 -2.84 11.77 2.65
N SER A 25 -3.12 11.38 3.89
CA SER A 25 -2.31 11.76 5.08
C SER A 25 -1.02 10.95 5.13
N ILE A 26 -0.16 11.11 4.11
CA ILE A 26 1.01 10.24 3.88
C ILE A 26 1.94 10.35 5.08
N ALA A 27 2.15 9.24 5.79
CA ALA A 27 3.03 9.25 6.95
C ALA A 27 4.40 8.64 6.59
N HIS A 28 5.46 9.37 6.95
CA HIS A 28 6.88 9.00 6.94
C HIS A 28 7.60 8.85 5.58
N GLN A 29 8.81 9.40 5.51
CA GLN A 29 9.80 9.10 4.48
C GLN A 29 10.53 7.79 4.83
N PRO A 30 10.39 6.71 4.03
CA PRO A 30 10.97 5.41 4.37
C PRO A 30 12.48 5.39 4.18
N ARG A 31 13.18 4.70 5.08
CA ARG A 31 14.62 4.45 5.07
C ARG A 31 14.88 3.00 5.46
N LEU A 32 15.81 2.34 4.78
CA LEU A 32 16.34 1.06 5.26
C LEU A 32 17.44 1.35 6.28
N ALA A 33 17.29 0.82 7.49
CA ALA A 33 18.32 0.85 8.51
C ALA A 33 19.45 -0.11 8.13
N SER A 34 20.69 0.24 8.47
CA SER A 34 21.83 -0.63 8.23
C SER A 34 21.93 -1.71 9.31
N ASP A 35 22.05 -2.97 8.89
CA ASP A 35 22.25 -4.14 9.78
C ASP A 35 23.56 -4.06 10.59
N SER A 36 24.50 -3.20 10.17
CA SER A 36 25.80 -3.03 10.81
C SER A 36 25.91 -1.77 11.67
N SER A 37 24.77 -1.18 12.07
CA SER A 37 24.80 0.00 12.93
C SER A 37 25.37 -0.33 14.32
N SER A 38 26.14 0.61 14.86
CA SER A 38 26.78 0.52 16.18
C SER A 38 26.91 1.92 16.76
N LEU A 39 27.31 2.03 18.03
CA LEU A 39 27.51 3.35 18.64
C LEU A 39 28.61 4.14 17.92
N GLU A 40 29.67 3.47 17.45
CA GLU A 40 30.77 4.05 16.70
C GLU A 40 30.40 4.34 15.23
N ASN A 41 29.45 3.60 14.67
CA ASN A 41 28.95 3.78 13.30
C ASN A 41 27.40 3.82 13.29
N PRO A 42 26.79 4.91 13.80
CA PRO A 42 25.35 5.02 13.92
C PRO A 42 24.72 5.44 12.58
N ILE A 43 23.43 5.14 12.42
CA ILE A 43 22.62 5.66 11.31
C ILE A 43 22.38 7.14 11.55
N VAL A 44 22.85 7.99 10.64
CA VAL A 44 22.68 9.45 10.77
C VAL A 44 21.26 9.84 10.36
N VAL A 45 20.54 10.45 11.28
CA VAL A 45 19.20 10.99 11.07
C VAL A 45 19.33 12.47 10.78
N SER A 46 19.10 12.85 9.52
CA SER A 46 19.12 14.25 9.09
C SER A 46 17.71 14.82 9.17
N ASN A 47 17.59 16.11 9.52
CA ASN A 47 16.30 16.80 9.69
C ASN A 47 15.34 16.02 10.63
N PRO A 48 15.66 15.90 11.92
CA PRO A 48 14.96 15.01 12.85
C PRO A 48 13.49 15.36 13.10
N GLU A 49 13.04 16.56 12.70
CA GLU A 49 11.64 16.95 12.77
C GLU A 49 10.84 16.46 11.55
N ILE A 50 11.49 16.17 10.43
CA ILE A 50 10.84 15.59 9.25
C ILE A 50 10.51 14.14 9.54
N SER A 51 9.23 13.81 9.36
CA SER A 51 8.65 12.49 9.55
C SER A 51 9.36 11.46 8.66
N GLN A 52 10.14 10.58 9.29
CA GLN A 52 10.94 9.52 8.69
C GLN A 52 10.65 8.19 9.39
N ALA A 53 10.66 7.09 8.65
CA ALA A 53 10.51 5.75 9.19
C ALA A 53 11.71 4.90 8.80
N PHE A 54 12.48 4.45 9.79
CA PHE A 54 13.65 3.60 9.61
C PHE A 54 13.27 2.15 9.85
N TYR A 55 13.24 1.35 8.79
CA TYR A 55 12.95 -0.08 8.83
C TYR A 55 14.24 -0.85 9.04
N GLY A 56 14.36 -1.52 10.18
CA GLY A 56 15.54 -2.31 10.54
C GLY A 56 15.20 -3.71 11.02
N ASP A 57 16.23 -4.54 11.10
CA ASP A 57 16.16 -5.89 11.63
C ASP A 57 17.29 -6.10 12.64
N LEU A 58 16.94 -6.40 13.89
CA LEU A 58 17.94 -6.72 14.90
C LEU A 58 18.45 -8.13 14.65
N ASN A 59 19.78 -8.30 14.59
CA ASN A 59 20.43 -9.57 14.26
C ASN A 59 21.63 -9.83 15.19
N GLY A 60 21.37 -9.85 16.50
CA GLY A 60 22.33 -10.10 17.58
C GLY A 60 22.94 -8.85 18.21
N ASN A 61 22.79 -7.68 17.56
CA ASN A 61 23.27 -6.39 18.07
C ASN A 61 22.12 -5.37 18.11
N PRO A 62 22.14 -4.42 19.05
CA PRO A 62 21.22 -3.30 19.05
C PRO A 62 21.54 -2.34 17.90
N ALA A 63 20.53 -1.61 17.43
CA ALA A 63 20.71 -0.60 16.40
C ALA A 63 20.90 0.78 17.01
N TYR A 64 21.76 1.59 16.38
CA TYR A 64 22.07 2.94 16.85
C TYR A 64 21.81 3.98 15.77
N TYR A 65 21.15 5.05 16.18
CA TYR A 65 20.86 6.23 15.38
C TYR A 65 21.49 7.45 16.03
N LYS A 66 21.91 8.42 15.22
CA LYS A 66 22.50 9.67 15.67
C LYS A 66 21.76 10.85 15.07
N ILE A 67 21.34 11.76 15.93
CA ILE A 67 20.78 13.07 15.58
C ILE A 67 21.76 14.13 16.04
N SER A 68 22.00 15.15 15.20
CA SER A 68 22.73 16.34 15.60
C SER A 68 21.97 17.58 15.13
N SER A 69 21.59 18.44 16.07
CA SER A 69 20.94 19.72 15.79
C SER A 69 21.72 20.89 16.40
N LYS A 70 21.76 22.01 15.68
CA LYS A 70 22.35 23.27 16.16
C LYS A 70 21.35 24.18 16.88
N GLU A 71 20.08 23.83 16.82
CA GLU A 71 18.97 24.58 17.39
C GLU A 71 18.11 23.63 18.23
N GLU A 72 17.33 24.19 19.15
CA GLU A 72 16.28 23.44 19.83
C GLU A 72 15.28 22.91 18.78
N PHE A 73 14.82 21.68 18.97
CA PHE A 73 13.92 21.03 18.01
C PHE A 73 12.98 20.06 18.73
N ARG A 74 11.86 19.73 18.06
CA ARG A 74 10.95 18.72 18.58
C ARG A 74 11.44 17.31 18.22
N LEU A 75 11.81 16.53 19.23
CA LEU A 75 12.19 15.14 19.07
C LEU A 75 10.97 14.25 19.27
N TYR A 76 10.39 13.78 18.15
CA TYR A 76 9.40 12.71 18.13
C TYR A 76 10.10 11.39 17.81
N VAL A 77 9.82 10.35 18.58
CA VAL A 77 10.30 8.97 18.37
C VAL A 77 9.16 8.00 18.67
N ASN A 78 8.85 7.06 17.77
CA ASN A 78 7.89 5.98 18.03
C ASN A 78 8.43 4.64 17.54
N LEU A 79 8.13 3.58 18.29
CA LEU A 79 8.48 2.20 17.94
C LEU A 79 7.29 1.46 17.34
N LEU A 80 7.56 0.82 16.21
CA LEU A 80 6.61 -0.01 15.49
C LEU A 80 7.25 -1.39 15.22
N VAL A 81 6.45 -2.44 15.27
CA VAL A 81 6.86 -3.82 14.91
C VAL A 81 5.85 -4.32 13.87
N PRO A 82 6.25 -5.02 12.79
CA PRO A 82 5.28 -5.50 11.81
C PRO A 82 4.30 -6.48 12.46
N ASP A 83 3.00 -6.36 12.16
CA ASP A 83 1.99 -7.31 12.62
C ASP A 83 2.01 -8.58 11.75
N THR A 84 3.07 -9.36 11.92
CA THR A 84 3.30 -10.64 11.23
C THR A 84 3.45 -11.78 12.22
N PRO A 85 3.20 -13.05 11.81
CA PRO A 85 3.30 -14.19 12.71
C PRO A 85 4.65 -14.27 13.44
N GLY A 86 4.62 -14.28 14.78
CA GLY A 86 5.82 -14.35 15.63
C GLY A 86 6.42 -12.99 16.02
N SER A 87 5.99 -11.89 15.42
CA SER A 87 6.56 -10.56 15.71
C SER A 87 6.20 -10.03 17.11
N GLY A 88 5.04 -10.44 17.64
CA GLY A 88 4.64 -10.12 19.02
C GLY A 88 5.54 -10.75 20.11
N GLU A 89 6.40 -11.72 19.76
CA GLU A 89 7.40 -12.30 20.67
C GLU A 89 8.72 -11.51 20.67
N LYS A 90 8.88 -10.56 19.73
CA LYS A 90 10.12 -9.83 19.46
C LYS A 90 9.94 -8.31 19.61
N LEU A 91 9.11 -7.89 20.55
CA LEU A 91 8.87 -6.48 20.84
C LEU A 91 10.19 -5.76 21.18
N VAL A 92 10.32 -4.52 20.72
CA VAL A 92 11.56 -3.73 20.87
C VAL A 92 11.37 -2.60 21.87
N SER A 93 12.47 -2.22 22.50
CA SER A 93 12.59 -1.04 23.36
C SER A 93 13.58 -0.05 22.74
N ALA A 94 13.56 1.19 23.22
CA ALA A 94 14.56 2.18 22.85
C ALA A 94 15.04 3.02 24.03
N GLU A 95 16.29 3.44 23.96
CA GLU A 95 16.88 4.44 24.85
C GLU A 95 17.27 5.67 24.03
N ILE A 96 16.82 6.84 24.48
CA ILE A 96 17.27 8.14 23.96
C ILE A 96 18.38 8.63 24.87
N LEU A 97 19.55 8.84 24.31
CA LEU A 97 20.79 9.17 25.00
C LEU A 97 21.25 10.57 24.59
N ASP A 98 21.81 11.32 25.55
CA ASP A 98 22.53 12.56 25.26
C ASP A 98 23.95 12.29 24.69
N GLU A 99 24.72 13.36 24.41
CA GLU A 99 26.08 13.21 23.89
C GLU A 99 27.04 12.46 24.82
N ASN A 100 26.75 12.48 26.12
CA ASN A 100 27.54 11.84 27.17
C ASN A 100 27.05 10.42 27.48
N GLN A 101 26.10 9.90 26.69
CA GLN A 101 25.47 8.59 26.85
C GLN A 101 24.61 8.48 28.12
N ASN A 102 24.17 9.60 28.70
CA ASN A 102 23.16 9.56 29.75
C ASN A 102 21.78 9.31 29.13
N ILE A 103 20.99 8.46 29.78
CA ILE A 103 19.61 8.18 29.36
C ILE A 103 18.74 9.40 29.65
N LEU A 104 18.26 10.04 28.58
CA LEU A 104 17.24 11.09 28.62
C LEU A 104 15.84 10.49 28.79
N ALA A 105 15.56 9.40 28.08
CA ALA A 105 14.29 8.69 28.14
C ALA A 105 14.46 7.20 27.76
N SER A 106 13.63 6.35 28.35
CA SER A 106 13.53 4.93 28.01
C SER A 106 12.11 4.62 27.54
N LEU A 107 12.01 4.04 26.36
CA LEU A 107 10.80 3.51 25.76
C LEU A 107 10.79 1.99 25.99
N ASP A 108 10.24 1.56 27.12
CA ASP A 108 10.21 0.16 27.55
C ASP A 108 9.09 -0.60 26.84
N GLY A 109 9.43 -1.30 25.75
CA GLY A 109 8.49 -2.09 24.97
C GLY A 109 8.05 -3.38 25.65
N ASN A 110 8.77 -3.88 26.66
CA ASN A 110 8.38 -5.11 27.37
C ASN A 110 7.22 -4.87 28.35
N ASN A 111 7.12 -3.64 28.86
CA ASN A 111 6.10 -3.23 29.82
C ASN A 111 5.09 -2.23 29.22
N PHE A 112 4.93 -2.24 27.89
CA PHE A 112 3.99 -1.41 27.16
C PHE A 112 2.86 -2.26 26.57
N ASP A 113 1.65 -1.70 26.53
CA ASP A 113 0.50 -2.33 25.89
C ASP A 113 0.52 -1.98 24.38
N TRP A 114 1.04 -2.88 23.55
CA TRP A 114 1.12 -2.66 22.11
C TRP A 114 -0.26 -2.77 21.45
N GLU A 115 -0.62 -1.79 20.65
CA GLU A 115 -1.90 -1.74 19.94
C GLU A 115 -1.73 -2.05 18.45
N VAL A 116 -2.71 -2.71 17.83
CA VAL A 116 -2.70 -2.93 16.38
C VAL A 116 -3.02 -1.60 15.69
N PHE A 117 -2.08 -1.12 14.88
CA PHE A 117 -2.19 0.08 14.06
C PHE A 117 -2.17 -0.30 12.58
N PHE A 118 -3.21 0.06 11.83
CA PHE A 118 -3.25 -0.13 10.38
C PHE A 118 -2.76 1.13 9.67
N GLU A 119 -1.70 1.00 8.87
CA GLU A 119 -1.09 2.06 8.08
C GLU A 119 -1.64 2.02 6.64
N PRO A 120 -2.48 2.98 6.23
CA PRO A 120 -3.23 2.89 4.98
C PRO A 120 -2.40 3.11 3.70
N PHE A 121 -1.20 3.68 3.75
CA PHE A 121 -0.35 3.94 2.56
C PHE A 121 0.37 2.69 2.08
N GLY A 122 1.06 2.00 2.98
CA GLY A 122 1.63 0.68 2.77
C GLY A 122 0.55 -0.40 2.69
N GLY A 123 -0.61 -0.18 3.34
CA GLY A 123 -1.67 -1.17 3.46
C GLY A 123 -1.28 -2.29 4.43
N ASP A 124 -0.41 -1.99 5.39
CA ASP A 124 0.16 -2.95 6.33
C ASP A 124 -0.24 -2.62 7.76
N SER A 125 -0.28 -3.64 8.61
CA SER A 125 -0.51 -3.48 10.05
C SER A 125 0.81 -3.54 10.82
N TYR A 126 0.86 -2.77 11.89
CA TYR A 126 1.92 -2.76 12.89
C TYR A 126 1.34 -3.05 14.26
N LEU A 127 2.18 -3.59 15.13
CA LEU A 127 2.06 -3.37 16.56
C LEU A 127 2.70 -2.00 16.85
N GLN A 128 1.92 -1.08 17.40
CA GLN A 128 2.37 0.24 17.80
C GLN A 128 2.77 0.25 19.27
N GLY A 129 4.02 0.65 19.51
CA GLY A 129 4.66 0.64 20.80
C GLY A 129 4.80 2.03 21.42
N PRO A 130 5.66 2.15 22.44
CA PRO A 130 5.85 3.40 23.16
C PRO A 130 6.43 4.52 22.27
N GLU A 131 6.13 5.76 22.64
CA GLU A 131 6.63 6.96 21.97
C GLU A 131 7.26 7.97 22.93
N PHE A 132 8.13 8.81 22.39
CA PHE A 132 8.70 9.99 23.03
C PHE A 132 8.36 11.22 22.19
N ASN A 133 7.87 12.28 22.82
CA ASN A 133 7.52 13.52 22.13
C ASN A 133 7.83 14.72 23.02
N GLN A 134 9.04 15.27 22.88
CA GLN A 134 9.44 16.46 23.63
C GLN A 134 10.31 17.37 22.79
N THR A 135 10.28 18.66 23.13
CA THR A 135 11.27 19.62 22.65
C THR A 135 12.57 19.42 23.43
N VAL A 136 13.68 19.22 22.71
CA VAL A 136 15.00 19.00 23.30
C VAL A 136 15.97 20.10 22.86
N PRO A 137 16.92 20.51 23.72
CA PRO A 137 17.92 21.53 23.37
C PRO A 137 18.76 21.14 22.14
N ALA A 138 19.40 22.15 21.54
CA ALA A 138 20.46 21.93 20.56
C ALA A 138 21.52 20.97 21.12
N GLY A 139 21.97 20.01 20.32
CA GLY A 139 22.89 18.99 20.78
C GLY A 139 22.96 17.76 19.89
N THR A 140 23.70 16.77 20.35
CA THR A 140 23.76 15.44 19.75
C THR A 140 23.02 14.45 20.63
N TYR A 141 22.18 13.64 20.00
CA TYR A 141 21.40 12.60 20.63
C TYR A 141 21.63 11.28 19.92
N TYR A 142 21.58 10.19 20.68
CA TYR A 142 21.60 8.84 20.14
C TYR A 142 20.29 8.14 20.48
N ILE A 143 19.78 7.33 19.55
CA ILE A 143 18.67 6.43 19.83
C ILE A 143 19.19 5.01 19.66
N LYS A 144 19.11 4.22 20.72
CA LYS A 144 19.48 2.82 20.74
C LYS A 144 18.22 1.97 20.73
N VAL A 145 17.97 1.20 19.68
CA VAL A 145 16.85 0.26 19.58
C VAL A 145 17.34 -1.15 19.87
N PHE A 146 16.67 -1.87 20.75
CA PHE A 146 17.11 -3.18 21.22
C PHE A 146 15.95 -4.03 21.78
N ASN A 147 16.19 -5.32 21.96
CA ASN A 147 15.41 -6.16 22.86
C ASN A 147 16.33 -7.18 23.55
N ASN A 148 15.79 -8.07 24.38
CA ASN A 148 16.61 -8.99 25.19
C ASN A 148 17.53 -9.88 24.34
N GLU A 149 17.10 -10.23 23.14
CA GLU A 149 17.80 -11.14 22.23
C GLU A 149 18.49 -10.41 21.08
N ASN A 150 18.26 -9.09 20.96
CA ASN A 150 18.53 -8.28 19.77
C ASN A 150 18.09 -8.97 18.49
N GLN A 151 16.82 -9.37 18.42
CA GLN A 151 16.26 -10.04 17.25
C GLN A 151 14.95 -9.44 16.78
N GLY A 152 14.73 -9.48 15.47
CA GLY A 152 13.45 -9.18 14.86
C GLY A 152 13.35 -7.77 14.28
N SER A 153 12.35 -7.61 13.44
CA SER A 153 12.16 -6.41 12.63
C SER A 153 11.43 -5.33 13.39
N TYR A 154 11.84 -4.08 13.18
CA TYR A 154 11.22 -2.90 13.77
C TYR A 154 11.22 -1.73 12.79
N SER A 155 10.29 -0.81 12.97
CA SER A 155 10.31 0.50 12.35
C SER A 155 10.45 1.56 13.44
N LEU A 156 11.46 2.41 13.31
CA LEU A 156 11.69 3.56 14.18
C LEU A 156 11.21 4.81 13.45
N ALA A 157 10.08 5.35 13.89
CA ALA A 157 9.57 6.63 13.39
C ALA A 157 10.28 7.77 14.12
N ILE A 158 10.84 8.73 13.38
CA ILE A 158 11.47 9.94 13.92
C ILE A 158 10.88 11.17 13.22
N GLY A 159 10.50 12.18 14.00
CA GLY A 159 9.88 13.40 13.50
C GLY A 159 8.40 13.26 13.16
N ASP A 160 7.67 14.37 13.14
CA ASP A 160 6.23 14.42 12.89
C ASP A 160 5.82 15.44 11.80
N ILE A 161 6.78 16.15 11.20
CA ILE A 161 6.53 17.07 10.08
C ILE A 161 6.49 16.28 8.78
N GLU A 162 5.30 16.17 8.21
CA GLU A 162 5.05 15.51 6.92
C GLU A 162 5.51 16.38 5.74
N THR A 163 6.38 15.83 4.88
CA THR A 163 6.81 16.46 3.62
C THR A 163 6.98 15.44 2.50
N PHE A 164 6.56 15.81 1.28
CA PHE A 164 6.60 14.92 0.09
C PHE A 164 7.36 15.51 -1.09
N PRO A 165 8.69 15.67 -0.97
CA PRO A 165 9.52 15.95 -2.14
C PRO A 165 9.31 14.88 -3.24
N PRO A 166 9.40 15.23 -4.53
CA PRO A 166 9.24 14.27 -5.63
C PRO A 166 10.24 13.11 -5.58
N ASP A 167 11.48 13.37 -5.16
CA ASP A 167 12.54 12.38 -4.97
C ASP A 167 12.23 11.42 -3.82
N GLU A 168 11.73 11.92 -2.69
CA GLU A 168 11.26 11.09 -1.58
C GLU A 168 10.07 10.21 -1.96
N SER A 169 9.12 10.77 -2.71
CA SER A 169 7.96 10.03 -3.23
C SER A 169 8.40 8.89 -4.16
N LEU A 170 9.39 9.14 -5.02
CA LEU A 170 9.95 8.11 -5.89
C LEU A 170 10.68 7.03 -5.10
N ASN A 171 11.48 7.42 -4.09
CA ASN A 171 12.18 6.49 -3.23
C ASN A 171 11.20 5.58 -2.47
N ALA A 172 10.09 6.12 -1.95
CA ALA A 172 9.05 5.33 -1.30
C ALA A 172 8.46 4.25 -2.23
N ILE A 173 8.16 4.60 -3.49
CA ILE A 173 7.65 3.65 -4.49
C ILE A 173 8.68 2.54 -4.77
N LEU A 174 9.97 2.88 -4.82
CA LEU A 174 11.04 1.91 -5.09
C LEU A 174 11.30 0.97 -3.90
N LEU A 175 11.14 1.46 -2.66
CA LEU A 175 11.35 0.66 -1.45
C LEU A 175 10.16 -0.24 -1.10
N LEU A 176 8.94 0.12 -1.51
CA LEU A 176 7.73 -0.61 -1.13
C LEU A 176 7.81 -2.13 -1.41
N PRO A 177 8.27 -2.63 -2.57
CA PRO A 177 8.38 -4.08 -2.80
C PRO A 177 9.38 -4.76 -1.86
N ILE A 178 10.47 -4.07 -1.49
CA ILE A 178 11.50 -4.59 -0.58
C ILE A 178 10.94 -4.69 0.83
N LEU A 179 10.24 -3.65 1.29
CA LEU A 179 9.58 -3.64 2.60
C LEU A 179 8.49 -4.71 2.68
N LYS A 180 7.62 -4.80 1.65
CA LYS A 180 6.60 -5.85 1.58
C LYS A 180 7.23 -7.25 1.70
N ALA A 181 8.27 -7.54 0.94
CA ALA A 181 8.90 -8.86 0.95
C ALA A 181 9.68 -9.16 2.23
N GLY A 182 10.55 -8.24 2.66
CA GLY A 182 11.47 -8.47 3.78
C GLY A 182 10.85 -8.19 5.15
N PHE A 183 10.22 -7.02 5.29
CA PHE A 183 9.72 -6.53 6.57
C PHE A 183 8.34 -7.09 6.93
N PHE A 184 7.41 -7.10 5.97
CA PHE A 184 6.06 -7.63 6.16
C PHE A 184 5.91 -9.10 5.75
N GLN A 185 6.98 -9.74 5.27
CA GLN A 185 6.98 -11.15 4.86
C GLN A 185 5.91 -11.48 3.80
N VAL A 186 5.51 -10.48 3.01
CA VAL A 186 4.55 -10.66 1.92
C VAL A 186 5.25 -11.46 0.82
N PRO A 187 4.64 -12.55 0.32
CA PRO A 187 5.20 -13.38 -0.75
C PRO A 187 5.09 -12.66 -2.11
N VAL A 188 5.89 -11.58 -2.29
CA VAL A 188 5.80 -10.64 -3.42
C VAL A 188 5.92 -11.38 -4.75
N VAL A 189 6.81 -12.37 -4.86
CA VAL A 189 7.01 -13.15 -6.08
C VAL A 189 5.77 -13.99 -6.41
N GLU A 190 5.12 -14.58 -5.41
CA GLU A 190 3.90 -15.37 -5.59
C GLU A 190 2.69 -14.50 -5.94
N VAL A 191 2.58 -13.28 -5.38
CA VAL A 191 1.45 -12.38 -5.64
C VAL A 191 1.65 -11.49 -6.88
N PHE A 192 2.89 -11.26 -7.33
CA PHE A 192 3.21 -10.41 -8.48
C PHE A 192 2.47 -10.80 -9.77
N PRO A 193 2.33 -12.09 -10.15
CA PRO A 193 1.53 -12.48 -11.30
C PRO A 193 0.07 -12.03 -11.18
N GLN A 194 -0.50 -11.99 -9.98
CA GLN A 194 -1.86 -11.48 -9.78
C GLN A 194 -1.96 -10.00 -10.15
N PHE A 195 -1.01 -9.18 -9.68
CA PHE A 195 -0.94 -7.76 -10.03
C PHE A 195 -0.83 -7.57 -11.54
N LEU A 196 0.03 -8.35 -12.22
CA LEU A 196 0.14 -8.33 -13.67
C LEU A 196 -1.18 -8.72 -14.35
N GLY A 197 -1.85 -9.75 -13.85
CA GLY A 197 -3.18 -10.18 -14.31
C GLY A 197 -4.22 -9.06 -14.22
N ILE A 198 -4.26 -8.36 -13.08
CA ILE A 198 -5.16 -7.23 -12.83
C ILE A 198 -4.85 -6.08 -13.78
N ILE A 199 -3.58 -5.68 -13.92
CA ILE A 199 -3.16 -4.58 -14.80
C ILE A 199 -3.53 -4.89 -16.25
N ILE A 200 -3.27 -6.12 -16.71
CA ILE A 200 -3.64 -6.54 -18.06
C ILE A 200 -5.16 -6.51 -18.23
N ALA A 201 -5.91 -7.15 -17.34
CA ALA A 201 -7.35 -7.27 -17.48
C ALA A 201 -8.07 -5.92 -17.36
N LEU A 202 -7.78 -5.16 -16.31
CA LEU A 202 -8.37 -3.85 -16.07
C LEU A 202 -7.89 -2.84 -17.11
N GLY A 203 -6.59 -2.79 -17.42
CA GLY A 203 -6.03 -1.87 -18.40
C GLY A 203 -6.64 -2.06 -19.79
N VAL A 204 -6.68 -3.31 -20.29
CA VAL A 204 -7.33 -3.64 -21.57
C VAL A 204 -8.83 -3.31 -21.52
N PHE A 205 -9.50 -3.63 -20.42
CA PHE A 205 -10.92 -3.31 -20.26
C PHE A 205 -11.18 -1.80 -20.27
N MET A 206 -10.33 -0.98 -19.64
CA MET A 206 -10.47 0.48 -19.63
C MET A 206 -10.28 1.09 -21.03
N VAL A 207 -9.39 0.54 -21.85
CA VAL A 207 -9.26 0.91 -23.27
C VAL A 207 -10.57 0.59 -24.01
N ILE A 208 -11.08 -0.64 -23.88
CA ILE A 208 -12.36 -1.05 -24.51
C ILE A 208 -13.51 -0.15 -24.05
N TYR A 209 -13.62 0.12 -22.74
CA TYR A 209 -14.66 0.96 -22.17
C TYR A 209 -14.62 2.40 -22.74
N THR A 210 -13.42 2.98 -22.84
CA THR A 210 -13.22 4.31 -23.43
C THR A 210 -13.61 4.34 -24.91
N LEU A 211 -13.28 3.28 -25.65
CA LEU A 211 -13.67 3.13 -27.05
C LEU A 211 -15.19 2.98 -27.20
N LEU A 212 -15.85 2.16 -26.37
CA LEU A 212 -17.32 2.02 -26.34
C LEU A 212 -18.02 3.36 -26.07
N ILE A 213 -17.46 4.19 -25.18
CA ILE A 213 -17.94 5.56 -24.93
C ILE A 213 -17.85 6.42 -26.19
N LYS A 214 -16.77 6.28 -26.97
CA LYS A 214 -16.53 7.00 -28.24
C LYS A 214 -17.39 6.45 -29.39
N SER A 215 -17.68 5.14 -29.43
CA SER A 215 -18.51 4.48 -30.46
C SER A 215 -19.92 5.07 -30.59
N ARG A 216 -20.38 5.82 -29.57
CA ARG A 216 -21.63 6.58 -29.63
C ARG A 216 -21.63 7.73 -30.64
N LYS A 217 -20.46 8.12 -31.17
CA LYS A 217 -20.29 9.31 -32.01
C LYS A 217 -20.40 9.01 -33.50
N SER A 218 -19.97 7.83 -33.95
CA SER A 218 -20.04 7.44 -35.36
C SER A 218 -19.85 5.92 -35.55
N ASP A 219 -20.38 5.40 -36.66
CA ASP A 219 -20.21 4.00 -37.05
C ASP A 219 -18.74 3.63 -37.32
N GLU A 220 -17.96 4.57 -37.83
CA GLU A 220 -16.51 4.40 -38.02
C GLU A 220 -15.81 4.09 -36.69
N THR A 221 -16.11 4.85 -35.63
CA THR A 221 -15.54 4.59 -34.30
C THR A 221 -16.04 3.28 -33.71
N LEU A 222 -17.25 2.84 -34.05
CA LEU A 222 -17.76 1.51 -33.68
C LEU A 222 -16.96 0.40 -34.38
N GLN A 223 -16.72 0.50 -35.69
CA GLN A 223 -15.93 -0.49 -36.43
C GLN A 223 -14.50 -0.62 -35.89
N VAL A 224 -13.85 0.51 -35.61
CA VAL A 224 -12.53 0.52 -34.95
C VAL A 224 -12.60 -0.16 -33.58
N THR A 225 -13.63 0.11 -32.79
CA THR A 225 -13.82 -0.50 -31.47
C THR A 225 -13.97 -2.01 -31.56
N LEU A 226 -14.79 -2.51 -32.48
CA LEU A 226 -14.98 -3.96 -32.70
C LEU A 226 -13.67 -4.64 -33.12
N LYS A 227 -12.89 -4.02 -34.00
CA LYS A 227 -11.57 -4.51 -34.40
C LYS A 227 -10.62 -4.59 -33.20
N VAL A 228 -10.55 -3.52 -32.39
CA VAL A 228 -9.73 -3.51 -31.18
C VAL A 228 -10.16 -4.62 -30.22
N ILE A 229 -11.46 -4.70 -29.89
CA ILE A 229 -12.01 -5.75 -29.00
C ILE A 229 -11.59 -7.13 -29.49
N SER A 230 -11.73 -7.43 -30.78
CA SER A 230 -11.33 -8.72 -31.35
C SER A 230 -9.83 -9.00 -31.16
N SER A 231 -8.97 -7.99 -31.35
CA SER A 231 -7.52 -8.13 -31.22
C SER A 231 -7.06 -8.34 -29.77
N VAL A 232 -7.70 -7.68 -28.80
CA VAL A 232 -7.26 -7.70 -27.39
C VAL A 232 -8.04 -8.69 -26.51
N ASN A 233 -9.07 -9.36 -27.01
CA ASN A 233 -9.92 -10.27 -26.23
C ASN A 233 -9.12 -11.40 -25.58
N THR A 234 -8.16 -12.00 -26.30
CA THR A 234 -7.31 -13.05 -25.74
C THR A 234 -6.48 -12.52 -24.57
N LEU A 235 -5.90 -11.33 -24.72
CA LEU A 235 -5.10 -10.69 -23.68
C LEU A 235 -5.95 -10.37 -22.43
N LEU A 236 -7.16 -9.86 -22.63
CA LEU A 236 -8.13 -9.64 -21.55
C LEU A 236 -8.44 -10.93 -20.79
N ARG A 237 -8.72 -12.03 -21.50
CA ARG A 237 -8.99 -13.34 -20.89
C ARG A 237 -7.80 -13.87 -20.11
N VAL A 238 -6.59 -13.75 -20.66
CA VAL A 238 -5.35 -14.17 -19.98
C VAL A 238 -5.19 -13.39 -18.68
N GLY A 239 -5.39 -12.07 -18.68
CA GLY A 239 -5.32 -11.27 -17.46
C GLY A 239 -6.33 -11.70 -16.39
N ILE A 240 -7.59 -11.95 -16.80
CA ILE A 240 -8.65 -12.44 -15.89
C ILE A 240 -8.29 -13.81 -15.30
N ILE A 241 -7.79 -14.74 -16.14
CA ILE A 241 -7.41 -16.09 -15.71
C ILE A 241 -6.26 -16.03 -14.71
N ILE A 242 -5.20 -15.27 -15.01
CA ILE A 242 -4.06 -15.11 -14.09
C ILE A 242 -4.56 -14.53 -12.76
N THR A 243 -5.37 -13.48 -12.80
CA THR A 243 -5.96 -12.87 -11.59
C THR A 243 -6.73 -13.89 -10.76
N ALA A 244 -7.59 -14.69 -11.41
CA ALA A 244 -8.43 -15.68 -10.74
C ALA A 244 -7.64 -16.86 -10.18
N VAL A 245 -6.67 -17.40 -10.93
CA VAL A 245 -5.87 -18.55 -10.50
C VAL A 245 -5.01 -18.19 -9.28
N ILE A 246 -4.30 -17.06 -9.33
CA ILE A 246 -3.46 -16.63 -8.21
C ILE A 246 -4.32 -16.25 -7.01
N TRP A 247 -5.50 -15.66 -7.23
CA TRP A 247 -6.45 -15.38 -6.15
C TRP A 247 -6.94 -16.65 -5.44
N ILE A 248 -7.33 -17.68 -6.20
CA ILE A 248 -7.77 -18.97 -5.64
C ILE A 248 -6.65 -19.57 -4.78
N PHE A 249 -5.40 -19.55 -5.28
CA PHE A 249 -4.25 -20.03 -4.54
C PHE A 249 -4.06 -19.24 -3.23
N SER A 250 -4.02 -17.90 -3.29
CA SER A 250 -3.86 -17.03 -2.12
C SER A 250 -4.98 -17.22 -1.08
N TYR A 251 -6.24 -17.21 -1.50
CA TYR A 251 -7.38 -17.39 -0.61
C TYR A 251 -7.41 -18.77 0.05
N SER A 252 -6.92 -19.81 -0.64
CA SER A 252 -6.86 -21.17 -0.08
C SER A 252 -5.92 -21.30 1.12
N GLN A 253 -4.94 -20.39 1.27
CA GLN A 253 -4.05 -20.35 2.42
C GLN A 253 -4.75 -19.85 3.70
N ASN A 254 -5.79 -19.01 3.56
CA ASN A 254 -6.57 -18.50 4.68
C ASN A 254 -8.06 -18.35 4.33
N PRO A 255 -8.81 -19.47 4.23
CA PRO A 255 -10.21 -19.46 3.78
C PRO A 255 -11.19 -18.84 4.80
N ARG A 256 -10.73 -18.51 6.01
CA ARG A 256 -11.54 -17.84 7.04
C ARG A 256 -11.50 -16.31 6.92
N ASN A 257 -10.65 -15.76 6.05
CA ASN A 257 -10.58 -14.33 5.81
C ASN A 257 -11.91 -13.83 5.19
N ILE A 258 -12.73 -13.14 6.00
CA ILE A 258 -14.05 -12.61 5.59
C ILE A 258 -13.91 -11.65 4.40
N LEU A 259 -12.93 -10.74 4.45
CA LEU A 259 -12.68 -9.79 3.37
C LEU A 259 -12.18 -10.50 2.11
N GLY A 260 -11.40 -11.58 2.26
CA GLY A 260 -11.08 -12.51 1.17
C GLY A 260 -12.32 -13.20 0.59
N GLY A 261 -13.29 -13.57 1.43
CA GLY A 261 -14.58 -14.10 0.96
C GLY A 261 -15.32 -13.09 0.08
N ILE A 262 -15.37 -11.83 0.50
CA ILE A 262 -16.00 -10.73 -0.27
C ILE A 262 -15.28 -10.51 -1.60
N ALA A 263 -13.94 -10.41 -1.59
CA ALA A 263 -13.15 -10.24 -2.81
C ALA A 263 -13.32 -11.42 -3.79
N THR A 264 -13.49 -12.64 -3.28
CA THR A 264 -13.82 -13.82 -4.11
C THR A 264 -15.17 -13.67 -4.81
N LEU A 265 -16.21 -13.24 -4.10
CA LEU A 265 -17.52 -13.01 -4.69
C LEU A 265 -17.50 -11.91 -5.77
N LEU A 266 -16.75 -10.83 -5.53
CA LEU A 266 -16.55 -9.77 -6.52
C LEU A 266 -15.84 -10.30 -7.76
N LEU A 267 -14.78 -11.09 -7.60
CA LEU A 267 -14.04 -11.65 -8.74
C LEU A 267 -14.90 -12.60 -9.56
N LEU A 268 -15.73 -13.44 -8.92
CA LEU A 268 -16.71 -14.28 -9.61
C LEU A 268 -17.70 -13.43 -10.42
N PHE A 269 -18.20 -12.34 -9.83
CA PHE A 269 -19.11 -11.42 -10.53
C PHE A 269 -18.43 -10.74 -11.72
N ILE A 270 -17.17 -10.31 -11.56
CA ILE A 270 -16.34 -9.77 -12.65
C ILE A 270 -16.20 -10.77 -13.80
N VAL A 271 -15.90 -12.04 -13.50
CA VAL A 271 -15.77 -13.10 -14.49
C VAL A 271 -17.09 -13.32 -15.24
N ILE A 272 -18.21 -13.41 -14.51
CA ILE A 272 -19.56 -13.58 -15.09
C ILE A 272 -19.93 -12.39 -15.98
N LEU A 273 -19.68 -11.16 -15.51
CA LEU A 273 -19.95 -9.95 -16.27
C LEU A 273 -19.09 -9.87 -17.53
N HIS A 274 -17.81 -10.21 -17.47
CA HIS A 274 -16.93 -10.28 -18.64
C HIS A 274 -17.43 -11.30 -19.66
N TRP A 275 -17.84 -12.48 -19.20
CA TRP A 275 -18.44 -13.50 -20.06
C TRP A 275 -19.70 -12.96 -20.76
N ASN A 276 -20.62 -12.35 -20.01
CA ASN A 276 -21.85 -11.77 -20.53
C ASN A 276 -21.58 -10.60 -21.50
N LEU A 277 -20.59 -9.74 -21.20
CA LEU A 277 -20.21 -8.62 -22.04
C LEU A 277 -19.66 -9.12 -23.37
N ASN A 278 -18.76 -10.09 -23.32
CA ASN A 278 -18.11 -10.66 -24.50
C ASN A 278 -19.10 -11.42 -25.41
N SER A 279 -20.18 -12.02 -24.88
CA SER A 279 -21.24 -12.57 -25.72
C SER A 279 -22.03 -11.47 -26.45
N ASN A 280 -22.28 -10.33 -25.81
CA ASN A 280 -23.01 -9.21 -26.40
C ASN A 280 -22.19 -8.48 -27.49
N PHE A 281 -20.86 -8.54 -27.43
CA PHE A 281 -19.97 -7.97 -28.45
C PHE A 281 -20.18 -8.55 -29.85
N LYS A 282 -20.76 -9.75 -29.96
CA LYS A 282 -21.09 -10.36 -31.26
C LYS A 282 -22.27 -9.71 -31.98
N SER A 283 -23.07 -8.89 -31.29
CA SER A 283 -24.31 -8.30 -31.81
C SER A 283 -24.43 -6.79 -31.53
N ILE A 284 -23.31 -6.08 -31.36
CA ILE A 284 -23.35 -4.64 -31.09
C ILE A 284 -23.79 -3.86 -32.33
N SER A 285 -24.72 -2.93 -32.10
CA SER A 285 -25.02 -1.80 -33.00
C SER A 285 -24.81 -0.47 -32.27
N PRO A 286 -24.73 0.68 -32.99
CA PRO A 286 -24.60 2.00 -32.38
C PRO A 286 -25.71 2.31 -31.35
N GLU A 287 -26.89 1.76 -31.56
CA GLU A 287 -28.09 1.94 -30.70
C GLU A 287 -28.10 1.01 -29.48
N SER A 288 -27.31 -0.07 -29.50
CA SER A 288 -27.34 -1.15 -28.49
C SER A 288 -26.00 -1.36 -27.77
N LEU A 289 -25.21 -0.29 -27.59
CA LEU A 289 -23.93 -0.36 -26.89
C LEU A 289 -24.12 -0.80 -25.41
N PRO A 290 -23.35 -1.79 -24.90
CA PRO A 290 -23.51 -2.34 -23.55
C PRO A 290 -22.89 -1.44 -22.46
N LEU A 291 -23.09 -0.13 -22.54
CA LEU A 291 -22.44 0.85 -21.67
C LEU A 291 -22.82 0.68 -20.20
N LYS A 292 -24.10 0.42 -19.89
CA LYS A 292 -24.54 0.19 -18.51
C LYS A 292 -23.79 -0.99 -17.87
N LYS A 293 -23.75 -2.13 -18.57
CA LYS A 293 -23.01 -3.33 -18.11
C LYS A 293 -21.51 -3.06 -17.98
N SER A 294 -20.94 -2.31 -18.92
CA SER A 294 -19.52 -1.95 -18.89
C SER A 294 -19.19 -1.02 -17.71
N THR A 295 -20.04 -0.04 -17.41
CA THR A 295 -19.85 0.83 -16.24
C THR A 295 -19.97 0.05 -14.94
N ILE A 296 -20.93 -0.88 -14.84
CA ILE A 296 -21.05 -1.77 -13.67
C ILE A 296 -19.75 -2.58 -13.52
N LEU A 297 -19.29 -3.26 -14.58
CA LEU A 297 -18.06 -4.03 -14.56
C LEU A 297 -16.84 -3.19 -14.15
N MET A 298 -16.74 -1.94 -14.62
CA MET A 298 -15.69 -0.99 -14.20
C MET A 298 -15.73 -0.73 -12.69
N ILE A 299 -16.92 -0.50 -12.12
CA ILE A 299 -17.08 -0.27 -10.67
C ILE A 299 -16.63 -1.52 -9.89
N PHE A 300 -17.05 -2.71 -10.32
CA PHE A 300 -16.65 -3.96 -9.68
C PHE A 300 -15.13 -4.20 -9.73
N TRP A 301 -14.47 -3.88 -10.85
CA TRP A 301 -13.02 -3.92 -10.95
C TRP A 301 -12.34 -2.99 -9.93
N TRP A 302 -12.80 -1.75 -9.81
CA TRP A 302 -12.22 -0.81 -8.85
C TRP A 302 -12.47 -1.22 -7.40
N LEU A 303 -13.64 -1.77 -7.08
CA LEU A 303 -13.92 -2.35 -5.76
C LEU A 303 -13.00 -3.54 -5.47
N PHE A 304 -12.77 -4.42 -6.45
CA PHE A 304 -11.86 -5.54 -6.32
C PHE A 304 -10.42 -5.06 -6.10
N VAL A 305 -9.93 -4.10 -6.89
CA VAL A 305 -8.59 -3.51 -6.72
C VAL A 305 -8.43 -2.84 -5.36
N PHE A 306 -9.42 -2.07 -4.92
CA PHE A 306 -9.41 -1.44 -3.60
C PHE A 306 -9.26 -2.48 -2.49
N LEU A 307 -10.09 -3.53 -2.51
CA LEU A 307 -9.94 -4.63 -1.54
C LEU A 307 -8.60 -5.33 -1.65
N ARG A 308 -8.01 -5.46 -2.84
CA ARG A 308 -6.67 -6.06 -2.98
C ARG A 308 -5.59 -5.18 -2.37
N VAL A 309 -5.67 -3.85 -2.47
CA VAL A 309 -4.71 -2.96 -1.80
C VAL A 309 -4.83 -3.04 -0.28
N VAL A 310 -6.05 -3.17 0.25
CA VAL A 310 -6.30 -3.28 1.70
C VAL A 310 -6.00 -4.68 2.27
N LEU A 311 -5.94 -5.71 1.43
CA LEU A 311 -5.77 -7.12 1.84
C LEU A 311 -4.41 -7.73 1.46
N ILE A 312 -3.44 -6.92 1.04
CA ILE A 312 -2.07 -7.36 0.73
C ILE A 312 -1.14 -6.78 1.75
#